data_AF-A0A8R1DLU2-F1
#
_entry.id   AF-A0A8R1DLU2-F1
#
_cell.length_a   1.000
_cell.length_b   1.000
_cell.length_c   1.000
_cell.angle_alpha   90.00
_cell.angle_beta   90.00
_cell.angle_gamma   90.00
#
_symmetry.space_group_name_H-M   'P 1'
#
loop_
_entity.id
_entity.type
_entity.pdbx_description
1 polymer ?
#
loop_
_entity_poly.entity_id
_entity_poly.type
_entity_poly.pdbx_seq_one_letter_code
_entity_poly.pdbx_strand_id
1 'polypeptide(L)'
;MGEVERPRSLTVLTENSDAEYMDAFDHVTYSDSLDLLDTITEVQITLNLFMNNKFELAEERMAELYDKSMYHSMGYTSILFIKAVMTVNKQDMEKASEACKMSCEVIDRFRERRSIRETIFGASAKGKKMSDEELHAELCYAQILLLRAILTFFNDDNFASFIKGALNIRTCYQTYRYCEKLMNEPSVWVGRNQKVQEQFISGTKMGLGTFSLMLSILPSKVLRLLEVVGFSGDKVAGMRDLHHVASLTGTLCSPLAKMILLTWNLIGKDRKAT
;
A
#
# COMPACT_ATOMS: atom_id res chain seq x y z
N MET A 1 18.72 -0.70 66.09
CA MET A 1 19.69 -1.64 65.51
C MET A 1 18.95 -2.92 65.19
N GLY A 2 18.76 -3.20 63.91
CA GLY A 2 18.07 -4.39 63.40
C GLY A 2 18.51 -4.54 61.96
N GLU A 3 19.70 -5.11 61.77
CA GLU A 3 20.25 -5.43 60.46
C GLU A 3 19.43 -6.54 59.82
N VAL A 4 18.98 -6.29 58.60
CA VAL A 4 18.25 -7.26 57.78
C VAL A 4 19.28 -8.17 57.11
N GLU A 5 19.39 -9.42 57.59
CA GLU A 5 20.18 -10.47 56.95
C GLU A 5 19.58 -10.85 55.60
N ARG A 6 20.39 -10.78 54.53
CA ARG A 6 20.05 -11.34 53.22
C ARG A 6 20.34 -12.84 53.22
N PRO A 7 19.39 -13.72 52.84
CA PRO A 7 19.69 -15.13 52.70
C PRO A 7 20.61 -15.38 51.49
N ARG A 8 21.69 -16.10 51.77
CA ARG A 8 22.72 -16.56 50.84
C ARG A 8 22.21 -17.71 49.97
N SER A 9 22.78 -17.74 48.76
CA SER A 9 23.07 -18.91 47.92
C SER A 9 21.98 -19.45 47.00
N LEU A 10 22.12 -19.01 45.75
CA LEU A 10 21.47 -19.47 44.53
C LEU A 10 22.24 -20.71 44.02
N THR A 11 22.14 -21.85 44.73
CA THR A 11 23.01 -23.01 44.44
C THR A 11 22.29 -24.36 44.47
N VAL A 12 20.97 -24.41 44.24
CA VAL A 12 20.23 -25.68 44.15
C VAL A 12 19.26 -25.71 42.97
N LEU A 13 19.73 -25.31 41.77
CA LEU A 13 18.98 -25.53 40.52
C LEU A 13 19.87 -26.04 39.37
N THR A 14 20.98 -26.68 39.67
CA THR A 14 21.81 -27.35 38.67
C THR A 14 21.90 -28.82 39.00
N GLU A 15 20.80 -29.54 38.78
CA GLU A 15 20.85 -30.99 38.55
C GLU A 15 19.59 -31.39 37.76
N ASN A 16 19.83 -31.83 36.53
CA ASN A 16 18.88 -32.43 35.58
C ASN A 16 17.86 -31.51 34.89
N SER A 17 18.35 -30.70 33.96
CA SER A 17 17.72 -30.61 32.64
C SER A 17 18.76 -30.23 31.59
N ASP A 18 19.43 -31.23 31.00
CA ASP A 18 20.03 -31.08 29.67
C ASP A 18 18.90 -31.04 28.63
N ALA A 19 17.99 -30.07 28.78
CA ALA A 19 17.15 -29.65 27.69
C ALA A 19 18.09 -28.95 26.71
N GLU A 20 18.47 -29.67 25.66
CA GLU A 20 19.06 -29.09 24.47
C GLU A 20 18.17 -27.92 24.06
N TYR A 21 18.64 -26.69 24.29
CA TYR A 21 17.97 -25.50 23.79
C TYR A 21 18.06 -25.56 22.27
N MET A 22 17.06 -26.18 21.65
CA MET A 22 16.89 -26.04 20.21
C MET A 22 16.53 -24.58 19.96
N ASP A 23 17.43 -23.85 19.29
CA ASP A 23 17.05 -22.60 18.66
C ASP A 23 15.78 -22.85 17.85
N ALA A 24 14.78 -21.99 18.02
CA ALA A 24 13.63 -22.00 17.14
C ALA A 24 14.16 -21.77 15.73
N PHE A 25 14.21 -22.83 14.91
CA PHE A 25 14.50 -22.67 13.49
C PHE A 25 13.43 -21.76 12.93
N ASP A 26 13.83 -20.55 12.49
CA ASP A 26 13.06 -19.65 11.63
C ASP A 26 12.89 -20.36 10.26
N HIS A 27 12.16 -21.48 10.22
CA HIS A 27 11.68 -22.04 8.97
C HIS A 27 10.61 -21.09 8.45
N VAL A 28 11.08 -20.12 7.68
CA VAL A 28 10.24 -19.17 6.95
C VAL A 28 9.43 -19.97 5.95
N THR A 29 8.15 -20.20 6.23
CA THR A 29 7.25 -20.90 5.31
C THR A 29 6.81 -19.94 4.22
N TYR A 30 7.02 -20.32 2.97
CA TYR A 30 6.54 -19.60 1.79
C TYR A 30 5.29 -20.30 1.26
N SER A 31 4.30 -19.51 0.85
CA SER A 31 3.10 -20.03 0.20
C SER A 31 3.22 -19.84 -1.31
N ASP A 32 3.04 -20.92 -2.07
CA ASP A 32 3.01 -20.88 -3.53
C ASP A 32 1.60 -20.57 -4.07
N SER A 33 0.65 -20.25 -3.19
CA SER A 33 -0.74 -19.99 -3.56
C SER A 33 -0.88 -18.68 -4.32
N LEU A 34 -1.66 -18.73 -5.39
CA LEU A 34 -2.06 -17.56 -6.18
C LEU A 34 -3.50 -17.10 -5.87
N ASP A 35 -4.14 -17.68 -4.85
CA ASP A 35 -5.44 -17.18 -4.36
C ASP A 35 -5.30 -15.76 -3.84
N LEU A 36 -6.30 -14.92 -4.11
CA LEU A 36 -6.27 -13.51 -3.76
C LEU A 36 -6.01 -13.28 -2.27
N LEU A 37 -6.70 -14.00 -1.38
CA LEU A 37 -6.56 -13.78 0.06
C LEU A 37 -5.22 -14.31 0.59
N ASP A 38 -4.71 -15.39 0.00
CA ASP A 38 -3.39 -15.92 0.36
C ASP A 38 -2.30 -14.92 -0.06
N THR A 39 -2.36 -14.40 -1.29
CA THR A 39 -1.38 -13.40 -1.76
C THR A 39 -1.42 -12.09 -0.96
N ILE A 40 -2.61 -11.66 -0.50
CA ILE A 40 -2.75 -10.53 0.44
C ILE A 40 -2.07 -10.85 1.78
N THR A 41 -2.26 -12.08 2.28
CA THR A 41 -1.66 -12.53 3.54
C THR A 41 -0.14 -12.57 3.45
N GLU A 42 0.41 -13.04 2.33
CA GLU A 42 1.85 -13.01 2.04
C GLU A 42 2.41 -11.58 2.09
N VAL A 43 1.72 -10.61 1.48
CA VAL A 43 2.12 -9.19 1.55
C VAL A 43 2.04 -8.65 2.98
N GLN A 44 1.10 -9.12 3.80
CA GLN A 44 0.98 -8.70 5.19
C GLN A 44 2.14 -9.21 6.04
N ILE A 45 2.55 -10.47 5.84
CA ILE A 45 3.75 -11.04 6.46
C ILE A 45 4.99 -10.26 6.01
N THR A 46 5.12 -10.01 4.72
CA THR A 46 6.19 -9.21 4.13
C THR A 46 6.28 -7.81 4.74
N LEU A 47 5.16 -7.12 4.91
CA LEU A 47 5.12 -5.80 5.54
C LEU A 47 5.59 -5.87 6.99
N ASN A 48 5.21 -6.91 7.73
CA ASN A 48 5.69 -7.13 9.09
C ASN A 48 7.21 -7.38 9.12
N LEU A 49 7.75 -8.20 8.21
CA LEU A 49 9.20 -8.40 8.08
C LEU A 49 9.90 -7.08 7.81
N PHE A 50 9.40 -6.31 6.84
CA PHE A 50 9.94 -4.99 6.48
C PHE A 50 9.95 -4.02 7.66
N MET A 51 8.83 -3.90 8.38
CA MET A 51 8.70 -3.02 9.56
C MET A 51 9.58 -3.45 10.74
N ASN A 52 9.98 -4.72 10.79
CA ASN A 52 10.95 -5.26 11.76
C ASN A 52 12.39 -5.27 11.22
N ASN A 53 12.69 -4.46 10.19
CA ASN A 53 14.01 -4.32 9.57
C ASN A 53 14.57 -5.63 8.97
N LYS A 54 13.74 -6.64 8.72
CA LYS A 54 14.11 -7.89 8.03
C LYS A 54 13.93 -7.69 6.50
N PHE A 55 14.67 -6.73 5.93
CA PHE A 55 14.45 -6.26 4.55
C PHE A 55 14.76 -7.31 3.48
N GLU A 56 15.78 -8.13 3.69
CA GLU A 56 16.21 -9.18 2.77
C GLU A 56 15.14 -10.27 2.69
N LEU A 57 14.64 -10.72 3.85
CA LEU A 57 13.56 -11.71 3.93
C LEU A 57 12.25 -11.20 3.34
N ALA A 58 11.94 -9.90 3.52
CA ALA A 58 10.78 -9.28 2.89
C ALA A 58 10.91 -9.27 1.36
N GLU A 59 12.09 -8.95 0.82
CA GLU A 59 12.34 -8.95 -0.63
C GLU A 59 12.28 -10.37 -1.21
N GLU A 60 12.95 -11.34 -0.57
CA GLU A 60 12.96 -12.75 -0.98
C GLU A 60 11.55 -13.33 -1.03
N ARG A 61 10.73 -13.09 0.00
CA ARG A 61 9.35 -13.59 0.07
C ARG A 61 8.49 -13.17 -1.12
N MET A 62 8.72 -11.98 -1.68
CA MET A 62 7.92 -11.49 -2.81
C MET A 62 8.52 -11.83 -4.17
N ALA A 63 9.82 -12.17 -4.23
CA ALA A 63 10.57 -12.27 -5.48
C ALA A 63 10.08 -13.42 -6.38
N GLU A 64 9.74 -14.59 -5.83
CA GLU A 64 9.42 -15.80 -6.61
C GLU A 64 8.11 -15.71 -7.39
N LEU A 65 7.12 -14.99 -6.85
CA LEU A 65 5.78 -14.83 -7.44
C LEU A 65 5.53 -13.42 -7.96
N TYR A 66 6.57 -12.59 -8.02
CA TYR A 66 6.54 -11.18 -8.40
C TYR A 66 5.87 -10.91 -9.76
N ASP A 67 6.08 -11.80 -10.73
CA ASP A 67 5.55 -11.69 -12.10
C ASP A 67 4.24 -12.48 -12.33
N LYS A 68 3.77 -13.19 -11.29
CA LYS A 68 2.60 -14.10 -11.34
C LYS A 68 1.37 -13.57 -10.62
N SER A 69 1.54 -12.76 -9.57
CA SER A 69 0.45 -12.27 -8.70
C SER A 69 0.48 -10.74 -8.56
N MET A 70 -0.69 -10.10 -8.63
CA MET A 70 -0.80 -8.64 -8.48
C MET A 70 -0.29 -8.14 -7.13
N TYR A 71 -0.50 -8.91 -6.05
CA TYR A 71 -0.12 -8.54 -4.69
C TYR A 71 1.36 -8.77 -4.43
N HIS A 72 1.93 -9.89 -4.90
CA HIS A 72 3.38 -10.10 -4.87
C HIS A 72 4.10 -9.03 -5.67
N SER A 73 3.58 -8.69 -6.85
CA SER A 73 4.11 -7.61 -7.69
C SER A 73 4.10 -6.27 -6.96
N MET A 74 2.96 -5.92 -6.36
CA MET A 74 2.82 -4.70 -5.60
C MET A 74 3.73 -4.67 -4.37
N GLY A 75 3.83 -5.78 -3.62
CA GLY A 75 4.63 -5.90 -2.42
C GLY A 75 6.12 -5.73 -2.70
N TYR A 76 6.65 -6.50 -3.66
CA TYR A 76 8.05 -6.41 -4.09
C TYR A 76 8.42 -4.99 -4.55
N THR A 77 7.60 -4.40 -5.43
CA THR A 77 7.83 -3.04 -5.93
C THR A 77 7.77 -2.00 -4.83
N SER A 78 6.90 -2.17 -3.82
CA SER A 78 6.85 -1.28 -2.65
C SER A 78 8.13 -1.35 -1.82
N ILE A 79 8.72 -2.53 -1.64
CA ILE A 79 10.00 -2.69 -0.93
C ILE A 79 11.12 -1.97 -1.69
N LEU A 80 11.24 -2.22 -2.99
CA LEU A 80 12.26 -1.57 -3.83
C LEU A 80 12.09 -0.05 -3.85
N PHE A 81 10.85 0.43 -3.92
CA PHE A 81 10.55 1.85 -3.85
C PHE A 81 11.03 2.48 -2.54
N ILE A 82 10.72 1.86 -1.39
CA ILE A 82 11.15 2.40 -0.10
C ILE A 82 12.67 2.40 0.01
N LYS A 83 13.34 1.30 -0.40
CA LYS A 83 14.81 1.23 -0.46
C LYS A 83 15.38 2.37 -1.30
N ALA A 84 14.85 2.57 -2.51
CA ALA A 84 15.29 3.64 -3.41
C ALA A 84 15.11 5.03 -2.80
N VAL A 85 13.96 5.33 -2.20
CA VAL A 85 13.71 6.64 -1.56
C VAL A 85 14.59 6.86 -0.32
N MET A 86 14.95 5.79 0.40
CA MET A 86 15.85 5.87 1.55
C MET A 86 17.32 6.09 1.16
N THR A 87 17.79 5.44 0.10
CA THR A 87 19.19 5.53 -0.34
C THR A 87 19.44 6.71 -1.28
N VAL A 88 18.41 7.13 -2.03
CA VAL A 88 18.48 8.14 -3.10
C VAL A 88 19.64 7.88 -4.07
N ASN A 89 20.01 6.61 -4.24
CA ASN A 89 21.05 6.23 -5.18
C ASN A 89 20.43 5.93 -6.55
N LYS A 90 21.18 6.22 -7.62
CA LYS A 90 20.66 6.11 -8.99
C LYS A 90 20.27 4.68 -9.37
N GLN A 91 21.04 3.69 -8.92
CA GLN A 91 20.82 2.28 -9.24
C GLN A 91 19.52 1.74 -8.62
N ASP A 92 19.25 2.06 -7.36
CA ASP A 92 18.01 1.65 -6.67
C ASP A 92 16.80 2.38 -7.26
N MET A 93 16.94 3.67 -7.62
CA MET A 93 15.89 4.43 -8.29
C MET A 93 15.53 3.82 -9.65
N GLU A 94 16.53 3.44 -10.46
CA GLU A 94 16.33 2.75 -11.73
C GLU A 94 15.69 1.37 -11.54
N LYS A 95 16.17 0.57 -10.57
CA LYS A 95 15.61 -0.75 -10.23
C LYS A 95 14.14 -0.63 -9.80
N ALA A 96 13.81 0.32 -8.92
CA ALA A 96 12.45 0.55 -8.46
C ALA A 96 11.53 1.09 -9.58
N SER A 97 12.06 1.92 -10.48
CA SER A 97 11.33 2.44 -11.64
C SER A 97 10.97 1.32 -12.63
N GLU A 98 11.90 0.41 -12.92
CA GLU A 98 11.61 -0.75 -13.77
C GLU A 98 10.63 -1.70 -13.10
N ALA A 99 10.78 -1.93 -11.79
CA ALA A 99 9.81 -2.72 -11.02
C ALA A 99 8.39 -2.12 -11.10
N CYS A 100 8.24 -0.80 -10.95
CA CYS A 100 6.94 -0.14 -11.14
C CYS A 100 6.33 -0.40 -12.53
N LYS A 101 7.14 -0.37 -13.58
CA LYS A 101 6.69 -0.63 -14.95
C LYS A 101 6.23 -2.10 -15.11
N MET A 102 7.06 -3.04 -14.68
CA MET A 102 6.73 -4.47 -14.72
C MET A 102 5.48 -4.79 -13.89
N SER A 103 5.35 -4.22 -12.68
CA SER A 103 4.15 -4.39 -11.87
C SER A 103 2.89 -3.85 -12.53
N CYS A 104 2.95 -2.68 -13.18
CA CYS A 104 1.82 -2.21 -13.98
C CYS A 104 1.42 -3.24 -15.04
N GLU A 105 2.38 -3.81 -15.77
CA GLU A 105 2.12 -4.81 -16.82
C GLU A 105 1.54 -6.11 -16.26
N VAL A 106 2.00 -6.57 -15.09
CA VAL A 106 1.47 -7.75 -14.40
C VAL A 106 0.03 -7.48 -13.94
N ILE A 107 -0.20 -6.36 -13.25
CA ILE A 107 -1.51 -5.98 -12.71
C ILE A 107 -2.53 -5.75 -13.84
N ASP A 108 -2.13 -5.12 -14.95
CA ASP A 108 -3.00 -4.87 -16.10
C ASP A 108 -3.55 -6.17 -16.73
N ARG A 109 -2.90 -7.34 -16.53
CA ARG A 109 -3.42 -8.64 -16.98
C ARG A 109 -4.67 -9.09 -16.21
N PHE A 110 -4.80 -8.65 -14.95
CA PHE A 110 -5.92 -8.96 -14.07
C PHE A 110 -7.03 -7.92 -14.13
N ARG A 111 -6.76 -6.74 -14.70
CA ARG A 111 -7.77 -5.69 -14.85
C ARG A 111 -8.75 -6.05 -15.95
N GLU A 112 -9.97 -5.57 -15.77
CA GLU A 112 -10.97 -5.69 -16.82
C GLU A 112 -10.50 -4.94 -18.06
N ARG A 113 -10.32 -5.66 -19.18
CA ARG A 113 -10.09 -5.05 -20.49
C ARG A 113 -11.36 -4.30 -20.87
N ARG A 114 -11.45 -3.02 -20.49
CA ARG A 114 -12.50 -2.14 -20.99
C ARG A 114 -12.41 -2.13 -22.50
N SER A 115 -13.35 -2.79 -23.16
CA SER A 115 -13.47 -2.64 -24.59
C SER A 115 -13.76 -1.18 -24.84
N ILE A 116 -12.93 -0.51 -25.62
CA ILE A 116 -13.08 0.89 -26.04
C ILE A 116 -14.51 1.15 -26.58
N ARG A 117 -15.23 0.10 -27.01
CA ARG A 117 -16.66 0.11 -27.36
C ARG A 117 -17.60 0.56 -26.23
N GLU A 118 -17.36 0.23 -24.97
CA GLU A 118 -18.29 0.53 -23.85
C GLU A 118 -18.25 1.99 -23.41
N THR A 119 -17.15 2.70 -23.70
CA THR A 119 -17.01 4.13 -23.39
C THR A 119 -17.54 5.02 -24.53
N ILE A 120 -17.58 4.52 -25.77
CA ILE A 120 -18.01 5.30 -26.96
C ILE A 120 -19.48 5.03 -27.32
N PHE A 121 -19.97 3.81 -27.14
CA PHE A 121 -21.38 3.48 -27.36
C PHE A 121 -22.01 3.23 -25.99
N GLY A 122 -22.84 4.15 -25.53
CA GLY A 122 -23.57 4.11 -24.25
C GLY A 122 -24.59 2.96 -24.14
N ALA A 123 -24.18 1.74 -24.47
CA ALA A 123 -24.90 0.52 -24.21
C ALA A 123 -24.57 0.09 -22.78
N SER A 124 -25.58 0.08 -21.92
CA SER A 124 -25.51 -0.52 -20.59
C SER A 124 -24.89 -1.91 -20.67
N ALA A 125 -23.66 -2.06 -20.17
CA ALA A 125 -23.12 -3.36 -19.75
C ALA A 125 -23.85 -3.78 -18.45
N LYS A 126 -25.17 -3.99 -18.55
CA LYS A 126 -25.95 -4.66 -17.51
C LYS A 126 -25.56 -6.13 -17.58
N GLY A 127 -24.64 -6.57 -16.73
CA GLY A 127 -24.59 -7.99 -16.36
C GLY A 127 -23.25 -8.60 -15.97
N LYS A 128 -22.09 -7.98 -16.26
CA LYS A 128 -20.82 -8.58 -15.80
C LYS A 128 -20.50 -8.08 -14.39
N LYS A 129 -20.70 -8.96 -13.40
CA LYS A 129 -20.21 -8.73 -12.03
C LYS A 129 -18.69 -8.87 -12.06
N MET A 130 -17.98 -7.80 -11.74
CA MET A 130 -16.51 -7.75 -11.65
C MET A 130 -16.00 -8.84 -10.70
N SER A 131 -14.89 -9.51 -10.99
CA SER A 131 -14.30 -10.49 -10.05
C SER A 131 -13.61 -9.81 -8.87
N ASP A 132 -13.28 -10.57 -7.82
CA ASP A 132 -12.50 -10.03 -6.69
C ASP A 132 -11.11 -9.58 -7.15
N GLU A 133 -10.49 -10.35 -8.04
CA GLU A 133 -9.20 -10.05 -8.65
C GLU A 133 -9.27 -8.80 -9.53
N GLU A 134 -10.31 -8.65 -10.35
CA GLU A 134 -10.49 -7.46 -11.17
C GLU A 134 -10.61 -6.20 -10.30
N LEU A 135 -11.38 -6.27 -9.20
CA LEU A 135 -11.52 -5.17 -8.22
C LEU A 135 -10.16 -4.80 -7.64
N HIS A 136 -9.45 -5.77 -7.08
CA HIS A 136 -8.17 -5.55 -6.44
C HIS A 136 -7.07 -5.12 -7.43
N ALA A 137 -7.15 -5.53 -8.69
CA ALA A 137 -6.23 -5.09 -9.73
C ALA A 137 -6.34 -3.58 -10.01
N GLU A 138 -7.56 -3.01 -10.02
CA GLU A 138 -7.73 -1.55 -10.13
C GLU A 138 -7.07 -0.81 -8.95
N LEU A 139 -7.23 -1.34 -7.73
CA LEU A 139 -6.64 -0.77 -6.52
C LEU A 139 -5.10 -0.85 -6.54
N CYS A 140 -4.54 -2.04 -6.78
CA CYS A 140 -3.09 -2.26 -6.87
C CYS A 140 -2.47 -1.40 -7.98
N TYR A 141 -3.16 -1.24 -9.11
CA TYR A 141 -2.72 -0.39 -10.20
C TYR A 141 -2.63 1.09 -9.78
N ALA A 142 -3.63 1.59 -9.06
CA ALA A 142 -3.59 2.95 -8.52
C ALA A 142 -2.41 3.14 -7.55
N GLN A 143 -2.11 2.15 -6.71
CA GLN A 143 -0.98 2.19 -5.78
C GLN A 143 0.37 2.23 -6.52
N ILE A 144 0.58 1.37 -7.53
CA ILE A 144 1.81 1.37 -8.32
C ILE A 144 1.98 2.65 -9.15
N LEU A 145 0.91 3.20 -9.72
CA LEU A 145 0.97 4.50 -10.41
C LEU A 145 1.47 5.62 -9.51
N LEU A 146 1.10 5.61 -8.22
CA LEU A 146 1.58 6.59 -7.26
C LEU A 146 3.09 6.44 -7.02
N LEU A 147 3.58 5.22 -6.79
CA LEU A 147 5.01 4.95 -6.61
C LEU A 147 5.79 5.40 -7.84
N ARG A 148 5.30 5.05 -9.03
CA ARG A 148 5.89 5.43 -10.31
C ARG A 148 5.93 6.94 -10.50
N ALA A 149 4.86 7.65 -10.13
CA ALA A 149 4.84 9.10 -10.19
C ALA A 149 5.88 9.73 -9.26
N ILE A 150 6.02 9.20 -8.04
CA ILE A 150 7.02 9.70 -7.09
C ILE A 150 8.43 9.50 -7.66
N LEU A 151 8.74 8.30 -8.16
CA LEU A 151 10.05 8.01 -8.76
C LEU A 151 10.35 8.86 -9.99
N THR A 152 9.34 9.24 -10.80
CA THR A 152 9.59 10.12 -11.96
C THR A 152 10.12 11.49 -11.59
N PHE A 153 9.89 11.98 -10.36
CA PHE A 153 10.47 13.23 -9.88
C PHE A 153 11.92 13.10 -9.39
N PHE A 154 12.42 11.87 -9.21
CA PHE A 154 13.83 11.60 -8.89
C PHE A 154 14.67 11.28 -10.14
N ASN A 155 14.03 10.98 -11.27
CA ASN A 155 14.69 10.82 -12.57
C ASN A 155 15.03 12.19 -13.17
N ASP A 156 15.96 12.21 -14.13
CA ASP A 156 16.55 13.41 -14.76
C ASP A 156 15.61 14.63 -14.84
N ASP A 157 16.15 15.79 -14.44
CA ASP A 157 15.52 17.10 -14.29
C ASP A 157 15.04 17.73 -15.61
N ASN A 158 14.18 17.03 -16.35
CA ASN A 158 13.61 17.53 -17.59
C ASN A 158 12.09 17.68 -17.49
N PHE A 159 11.56 18.59 -18.31
CA PHE A 159 10.13 18.90 -18.36
C PHE A 159 9.27 17.67 -18.70
N ALA A 160 9.81 16.71 -19.45
CA ALA A 160 9.09 15.48 -19.79
C ALA A 160 8.88 14.58 -18.57
N SER A 161 9.85 14.49 -17.64
CA SER A 161 9.71 13.78 -16.36
C SER A 161 8.59 14.39 -15.52
N PHE A 162 8.49 15.72 -15.45
CA PHE A 162 7.40 16.41 -14.75
C PHE A 162 6.02 16.11 -15.35
N ILE A 163 5.89 16.17 -16.69
CA ILE A 163 4.63 15.83 -17.36
C ILE A 163 4.23 14.37 -17.08
N LYS A 164 5.17 13.44 -17.20
CA LYS A 164 4.92 12.02 -16.91
C LYS A 164 4.46 11.81 -15.47
N GLY A 165 5.13 12.44 -14.50
CA GLY A 165 4.73 12.40 -13.09
C GLY A 165 3.31 12.93 -12.88
N ALA A 166 2.99 14.09 -13.46
CA ALA A 166 1.66 14.68 -13.37
C ALA A 166 0.56 13.80 -14.01
N LEU A 167 0.83 13.19 -15.17
CA LEU A 167 -0.09 12.26 -15.82
C LEU A 167 -0.32 11.00 -14.98
N ASN A 168 0.74 10.43 -14.39
CA ASN A 168 0.62 9.28 -13.49
C ASN A 168 -0.21 9.63 -12.24
N ILE A 169 0.01 10.80 -11.62
CA ILE A 169 -0.79 11.28 -10.48
C ILE A 169 -2.26 11.42 -10.86
N ARG A 170 -2.55 12.00 -12.03
CA ARG A 170 -3.91 12.14 -12.54
C ARG A 170 -4.58 10.79 -12.70
N THR A 171 -3.94 9.86 -13.40
CA THR A 171 -4.49 8.52 -13.63
C THR A 171 -4.68 7.78 -12.31
N CYS A 172 -3.70 7.85 -11.41
CA CYS A 172 -3.78 7.30 -10.06
C CYS A 172 -5.02 7.80 -9.31
N TYR A 173 -5.21 9.11 -9.24
CA TYR A 173 -6.37 9.71 -8.55
C TYR A 173 -7.68 9.28 -9.20
N GLN A 174 -7.78 9.29 -10.53
CA GLN A 174 -8.98 8.85 -11.25
C GLN A 174 -9.31 7.38 -11.01
N THR A 175 -8.30 6.50 -10.95
CA THR A 175 -8.49 5.09 -10.61
C THR A 175 -8.98 4.93 -9.17
N TYR A 176 -8.46 5.70 -8.21
CA TYR A 176 -8.99 5.72 -6.85
C TYR A 176 -10.44 6.22 -6.77
N ARG A 177 -10.81 7.26 -7.54
CA ARG A 177 -12.21 7.72 -7.65
C ARG A 177 -13.11 6.64 -8.26
N TYR A 178 -12.59 5.84 -9.19
CA TYR A 178 -13.31 4.68 -9.72
C TYR A 178 -13.49 3.59 -8.65
N CYS A 179 -12.44 3.28 -7.88
CA CYS A 179 -12.52 2.35 -6.75
C CYS A 179 -13.54 2.81 -5.71
N GLU A 180 -13.64 4.11 -5.43
CA GLU A 180 -14.65 4.66 -4.53
C GLU A 180 -16.08 4.45 -5.04
N LYS A 181 -16.31 4.58 -6.36
CA LYS A 181 -17.62 4.27 -6.96
C LYS A 181 -17.97 2.79 -6.76
N LEU A 182 -17.02 1.89 -7.02
CA LEU A 182 -17.20 0.45 -6.81
C LEU A 182 -17.44 0.11 -5.34
N MET A 183 -16.70 0.74 -4.42
CA MET A 183 -16.86 0.59 -2.97
C MET A 183 -18.28 0.98 -2.50
N ASN A 184 -18.87 2.00 -3.10
CA ASN A 184 -20.19 2.52 -2.73
C ASN A 184 -21.36 1.85 -3.48
N GLU A 185 -21.10 0.89 -4.38
CA GLU A 185 -22.12 0.17 -5.14
C GLU A 185 -22.48 -1.14 -4.42
N PRO A 186 -23.65 -1.24 -3.75
CA PRO A 186 -23.98 -2.41 -2.92
C PRO A 186 -24.01 -3.71 -3.72
N SER A 187 -24.46 -3.66 -4.98
CA SER A 187 -24.55 -4.84 -5.84
C SER A 187 -23.20 -5.49 -6.14
N VAL A 188 -22.10 -4.73 -6.06
CA VAL A 188 -20.74 -5.26 -6.19
C VAL A 188 -20.42 -6.19 -5.03
N TRP A 189 -20.77 -5.83 -3.79
CA TRP A 189 -20.27 -6.49 -2.57
C TRP A 189 -21.18 -7.58 -1.99
N VAL A 190 -22.45 -7.64 -2.40
CA VAL A 190 -23.38 -8.68 -1.93
C VAL A 190 -22.81 -10.08 -2.22
N GLY A 191 -22.69 -10.88 -1.15
CA GLY A 191 -22.23 -12.27 -1.19
C GLY A 191 -20.71 -12.45 -1.31
N ARG A 192 -19.91 -11.38 -1.27
CA ARG A 192 -18.44 -11.49 -1.26
C ARG A 192 -17.90 -11.75 0.14
N ASN A 193 -16.68 -12.28 0.18
CA ASN A 193 -15.94 -12.45 1.41
C ASN A 193 -15.66 -11.09 2.06
N GLN A 194 -15.97 -10.97 3.35
CA GLN A 194 -15.77 -9.72 4.11
C GLN A 194 -14.31 -9.26 4.12
N LYS A 195 -13.33 -10.18 4.18
CA LYS A 195 -11.90 -9.82 4.19
C LYS A 195 -11.47 -9.17 2.87
N VAL A 196 -11.97 -9.65 1.74
CA VAL A 196 -11.71 -9.06 0.42
C VAL A 196 -12.25 -7.62 0.41
N GLN A 197 -13.50 -7.45 0.85
CA GLN A 197 -14.13 -6.13 0.93
C GLN A 197 -13.37 -5.17 1.86
N GLU A 198 -12.97 -5.61 3.05
CA GLU A 198 -12.23 -4.79 4.00
C GLU A 198 -10.88 -4.33 3.44
N GLN A 199 -10.13 -5.22 2.77
CA GLN A 199 -8.85 -4.87 2.14
C GLN A 199 -9.04 -3.82 1.04
N PHE A 200 -10.08 -3.98 0.21
CA PHE A 200 -10.40 -3.02 -0.86
C PHE A 200 -10.82 -1.65 -0.31
N ILE A 201 -11.75 -1.64 0.66
CA ILE A 201 -12.20 -0.41 1.35
C ILE A 201 -11.00 0.30 1.97
N SER A 202 -10.16 -0.47 2.68
CA SER A 202 -9.00 0.04 3.39
C SER A 202 -8.02 0.74 2.45
N GLY A 203 -7.63 0.09 1.35
CA GLY A 203 -6.74 0.69 0.36
C GLY A 203 -7.34 1.90 -0.35
N THR A 204 -8.62 1.81 -0.74
CA THR A 204 -9.32 2.92 -1.42
C THR A 204 -9.40 4.16 -0.55
N LYS A 205 -9.83 4.01 0.71
CA LYS A 205 -9.93 5.10 1.68
C LYS A 205 -8.56 5.64 2.08
N MET A 206 -7.54 4.79 2.20
CA MET A 206 -6.18 5.26 2.48
C MET A 206 -5.68 6.16 1.35
N GLY A 207 -5.81 5.73 0.09
CA GLY A 207 -5.37 6.50 -1.07
C GLY A 207 -6.10 7.85 -1.17
N LEU A 208 -7.43 7.83 -1.15
CA LEU A 208 -8.24 9.06 -1.25
C LEU A 208 -8.09 9.98 -0.04
N GLY A 209 -7.97 9.41 1.16
CA GLY A 209 -7.70 10.17 2.38
C GLY A 209 -6.35 10.89 2.30
N THR A 210 -5.33 10.20 1.80
CA THR A 210 -3.99 10.77 1.58
C THR A 210 -4.03 11.89 0.55
N PHE A 211 -4.67 11.67 -0.61
CA PHE A 211 -4.86 12.73 -1.61
C PHE A 211 -5.60 13.93 -1.04
N SER A 212 -6.68 13.71 -0.29
CA SER A 212 -7.47 14.79 0.31
C SER A 212 -6.65 15.62 1.29
N LEU A 213 -5.82 14.98 2.13
CA LEU A 213 -4.89 15.69 3.01
C LEU A 213 -3.84 16.48 2.23
N MET A 214 -3.17 15.86 1.24
CA MET A 214 -2.13 16.51 0.43
C MET A 214 -2.66 17.67 -0.39
N LEU A 215 -3.87 17.56 -0.94
CA LEU A 215 -4.52 18.66 -1.65
C LEU A 215 -4.91 19.80 -0.70
N SER A 216 -5.30 19.47 0.54
CA SER A 216 -5.74 20.47 1.51
C SER A 216 -4.63 21.40 2.01
N ILE A 217 -3.35 21.05 1.85
CA ILE A 217 -2.21 21.94 2.17
C ILE A 217 -1.81 22.86 1.01
N LEU A 218 -2.34 22.64 -0.20
CA LEU A 218 -1.99 23.48 -1.33
C LEU A 218 -2.63 24.87 -1.19
N PRO A 219 -1.94 25.93 -1.65
CA PRO A 219 -2.52 27.27 -1.71
C PRO A 219 -3.82 27.26 -2.56
N SER A 220 -4.81 28.06 -2.15
CA SER A 220 -6.15 28.07 -2.78
C SER A 220 -6.15 28.37 -4.30
N LYS A 221 -5.14 29.09 -4.79
CA LYS A 221 -4.95 29.33 -6.23
C LYS A 221 -4.54 28.05 -6.98
N VAL A 222 -3.63 27.26 -6.39
CA VAL A 222 -3.17 25.99 -6.96
C VAL A 222 -4.28 24.96 -6.90
N LEU A 223 -4.98 24.87 -5.77
CA LEU A 223 -6.09 23.94 -5.60
C LEU A 223 -7.19 24.17 -6.66
N ARG A 224 -7.60 25.41 -6.89
CA ARG A 224 -8.59 25.77 -7.93
C ARG A 224 -8.18 25.32 -9.33
N LEU A 225 -6.90 25.36 -9.67
CA LEU A 225 -6.41 24.86 -10.96
C LEU A 225 -6.49 23.33 -11.05
N LEU A 226 -6.20 22.63 -9.94
CA LEU A 226 -6.31 21.17 -9.88
C LEU A 226 -7.78 20.71 -9.87
N GLU A 227 -8.69 21.50 -9.32
CA GLU A 227 -10.14 21.24 -9.36
C GLU A 227 -10.70 21.25 -10.77
N VAL A 228 -10.22 22.14 -11.65
CA VAL A 228 -10.61 22.16 -13.08
C VAL A 228 -10.32 20.82 -13.76
N VAL A 229 -9.24 20.15 -13.37
CA VAL A 229 -8.88 18.85 -13.93
C VAL A 229 -9.45 17.68 -13.12
N GLY A 230 -10.27 17.94 -12.09
CA GLY A 230 -11.06 16.95 -11.37
C GLY A 230 -10.47 16.46 -10.05
N PHE A 231 -9.40 17.07 -9.53
CA PHE A 231 -8.96 16.82 -8.16
C PHE A 231 -9.84 17.56 -7.17
N SER A 232 -10.07 16.99 -6.01
CA SER A 232 -10.72 17.69 -4.90
C SER A 232 -10.13 17.21 -3.59
N GLY A 233 -9.99 18.13 -2.63
CA GLY A 233 -9.37 17.84 -1.34
C GLY A 233 -10.14 18.47 -0.19
N ASP A 234 -10.64 17.61 0.71
CA ASP A 234 -11.22 18.02 1.98
C ASP A 234 -10.41 17.40 3.13
N LYS A 235 -9.80 18.26 3.95
CA LYS A 235 -9.01 17.83 5.11
C LYS A 235 -9.84 16.98 6.07
N VAL A 236 -11.08 17.37 6.35
CA VAL A 236 -11.94 16.68 7.33
C VAL A 236 -12.31 15.30 6.83
N ALA A 237 -12.75 15.21 5.56
CA ALA A 237 -13.02 13.92 4.92
C ALA A 237 -11.77 13.03 4.89
N GLY A 238 -10.61 13.59 4.53
CA GLY A 238 -9.34 12.87 4.49
C GLY A 238 -8.89 12.32 5.84
N MET A 239 -9.00 13.12 6.91
CA MET A 239 -8.71 12.67 8.27
C MET A 239 -9.68 11.56 8.70
N ARG A 240 -10.98 11.70 8.42
CA ARG A 240 -11.99 10.68 8.76
C ARG A 240 -11.67 9.33 8.09
N ASP A 241 -11.36 9.35 6.79
CA ASP A 241 -11.05 8.14 6.05
C ASP A 241 -9.77 7.47 6.55
N LEU A 242 -8.70 8.23 6.82
CA LEU A 242 -7.45 7.68 7.35
C LEU A 242 -7.61 7.13 8.78
N HIS A 243 -8.36 7.80 9.65
CA HIS A 243 -8.65 7.27 10.99
C HIS A 243 -9.48 5.99 10.93
N HIS A 244 -10.45 5.91 10.02
CA HIS A 244 -11.20 4.68 9.79
C HIS A 244 -10.27 3.54 9.36
N VAL A 245 -9.39 3.77 8.38
CA VAL A 245 -8.41 2.75 7.94
C VAL A 245 -7.47 2.34 9.07
N ALA A 246 -6.99 3.30 9.89
CA ALA A 246 -6.14 3.01 11.03
C ALA A 246 -6.82 2.09 12.06
N SER A 247 -8.16 2.09 12.14
CA SER A 247 -8.93 1.19 13.02
C SER A 247 -9.10 -0.23 12.46
N LEU A 248 -8.90 -0.46 11.16
CA LEU A 248 -9.03 -1.76 10.50
C LEU A 248 -7.73 -2.60 10.63
N THR A 249 -7.40 -3.06 11.84
CA THR A 249 -6.11 -3.68 12.18
C THR A 249 -5.72 -4.92 11.37
N GLY A 250 -6.67 -5.59 10.71
CA GLY A 250 -6.43 -6.74 9.85
C GLY A 250 -6.03 -6.41 8.40
N THR A 251 -5.93 -5.12 8.03
CA THR A 251 -5.71 -4.70 6.63
C THR A 251 -4.29 -4.20 6.38
N LEU A 252 -3.80 -4.41 5.16
CA LEU A 252 -2.45 -3.97 4.73
C LEU A 252 -2.24 -2.46 4.91
N CYS A 253 -3.29 -1.69 4.68
CA CYS A 253 -3.24 -0.24 4.68
C CYS A 253 -3.37 0.38 6.09
N SER A 254 -3.74 -0.39 7.12
CA SER A 254 -3.86 0.11 8.50
C SER A 254 -2.54 0.67 9.07
N PRO A 255 -1.42 -0.07 9.08
CA PRO A 255 -0.14 0.47 9.54
C PRO A 255 0.31 1.68 8.72
N LEU A 256 0.09 1.67 7.40
CA LEU A 256 0.44 2.79 6.52
C LEU A 256 -0.40 4.04 6.83
N ALA A 257 -1.71 3.90 7.06
CA ALA A 257 -2.57 5.02 7.45
C ALA A 257 -2.14 5.62 8.79
N LYS A 258 -1.70 4.80 9.76
CA LYS A 258 -1.12 5.29 11.03
C LYS A 258 0.14 6.11 10.77
N MET A 259 1.03 5.66 9.88
CA MET A 259 2.24 6.42 9.50
C MET A 259 1.90 7.73 8.79
N ILE A 260 0.87 7.76 7.93
CA ILE A 260 0.41 8.96 7.23
C ILE A 260 -0.18 9.96 8.23
N LEU A 261 -1.01 9.50 9.17
CA LEU A 261 -1.57 10.33 10.24
C LEU A 261 -0.48 10.89 11.16
N LEU A 262 0.52 10.08 11.51
CA LEU A 262 1.67 10.52 12.30
C LEU A 262 2.44 11.62 11.56
N THR A 263 2.81 11.38 10.31
CA THR A 263 3.49 12.36 9.43
C THR A 263 2.69 13.65 9.32
N TRP A 264 1.38 13.55 9.14
CA TRP A 264 0.49 14.72 9.05
C TRP A 264 0.48 15.54 10.35
N ASN A 265 0.43 14.88 11.50
CA ASN A 265 0.43 15.56 12.79
C ASN A 265 1.78 16.20 13.13
N LEU A 266 2.89 15.62 12.66
CA LEU A 266 4.24 16.13 12.91
C LEU A 266 4.66 17.24 11.93
N ILE A 267 4.23 17.17 10.66
CA ILE A 267 4.72 18.04 9.59
C ILE A 267 3.60 18.88 8.97
N GLY A 268 2.43 18.26 8.77
CA GLY A 268 1.32 18.85 8.02
C GLY A 268 0.55 19.93 8.77
N LYS A 269 0.48 19.86 10.11
CA LYS A 269 -0.22 20.86 10.94
C LYS A 269 0.44 22.24 10.90
N ASP A 270 1.76 22.29 10.87
CA ASP A 270 2.51 23.55 11.03
C ASP A 270 2.51 24.41 9.77
N ARG A 271 2.28 23.82 8.58
CA ARG A 271 2.28 24.54 7.30
C ARG A 271 1.07 25.45 7.04
N LYS A 272 0.03 25.42 7.90
CA LYS A 272 -1.11 26.36 7.81
C LYS A 272 -1.05 27.49 8.85
N ALA A 273 -0.02 27.52 9.69
CA ALA A 273 0.17 28.56 10.71
C ALA A 273 1.08 29.71 10.25
N THR A 274 1.54 29.70 8.99
CA THR A 274 2.31 30.74 8.32
C THR A 274 1.63 31.16 7.03
#